data_AF-A0A4R1ZZU1-F1
#
_entry.id   AF-A0A4R1ZZU1-F1
#
_cell.length_a   1.000
_cell.length_b   1.000
_cell.length_c   1.000
_cell.angle_alpha   90.00
_cell.angle_beta   90.00
_cell.angle_gamma   90.00
#
_symmetry.space_group_name_H-M   'P 1'
#
loop_
_entity.id
_entity.type
_entity.pdbx_description
1 polymer ?
#
loop_
_entity_poly.entity_id
_entity_poly.type
_entity_poly.pdbx_seq_one_letter_code
_entity_poly.pdbx_strand_id
1 'polypeptide(L)' 'MGSKKIFTVYSSREAAEMWGLSENTVTQWINRGRFEPYEARKSAKVWLVTHEGMVRLAGREPGDNAEGD' A
#
# COMPACT_ATOMS: atom_id res chain seq x y z
N MET A 1 -25.80 -1.74 8.02
CA MET A 1 -25.49 -2.31 6.70
C MET A 1 -23.98 -2.48 6.64
N GLY A 2 -23.46 -3.69 6.89
CA GLY A 2 -22.01 -3.92 6.82
C GLY A 2 -21.58 -3.91 5.35
N SER A 3 -20.99 -2.81 4.89
CA SER A 3 -20.39 -2.75 3.56
C SER A 3 -19.27 -3.78 3.50
N LYS A 4 -19.54 -4.92 2.86
CA LYS A 4 -18.54 -5.92 2.53
C LYS A 4 -17.55 -5.24 1.59
N LYS A 5 -16.46 -4.72 2.13
CA LYS A 5 -15.39 -4.14 1.32
C LYS A 5 -14.88 -5.23 0.39
N ILE A 6 -14.96 -4.98 -0.91
CA ILE A 6 -14.18 -5.71 -1.90
C ILE A 6 -12.70 -5.61 -1.51
N PHE A 7 -11.92 -6.65 -1.81
CA PHE A 7 -10.46 -6.61 -1.62
C PHE A 7 -9.91 -5.29 -2.15
N THR A 8 -9.26 -4.52 -1.28
CA THR A 8 -8.78 -3.18 -1.62
C THR A 8 -7.31 -3.26 -2.00
N VAL A 9 -7.03 -2.95 -3.26
CA VAL A 9 -5.68 -2.91 -3.83
C VAL A 9 -5.43 -1.54 -4.42
N TYR A 10 -4.17 -1.13 -4.41
CA TYR A 10 -3.71 0.15 -4.93
C TYR A 10 -2.55 -0.08 -5.88
N SER A 11 -2.37 0.79 -6.86
CA SER A 11 -1.06 0.93 -7.48
C SER A 11 -0.02 1.37 -6.45
N SER A 12 1.25 1.05 -6.70
CA SER A 12 2.35 1.47 -5.83
C SER A 12 2.40 2.98 -5.62
N ARG A 13 1.97 3.75 -6.63
CA ARG A 13 1.90 5.22 -6.57
C ARG A 13 0.74 5.71 -5.71
N GLU A 14 -0.48 5.20 -5.94
CA GLU A 14 -1.64 5.53 -5.10
C GLU A 14 -1.39 5.19 -3.63
N ALA A 15 -0.74 4.05 -3.36
CA ALA A 15 -0.34 3.67 -2.02
C ALA A 15 0.70 4.62 -1.42
N ALA A 16 1.69 5.07 -2.19
CA ALA A 16 2.69 6.03 -1.71
C ALA A 16 2.03 7.37 -1.34
N GLU A 17 1.14 7.89 -2.19
CA GLU A 17 0.39 9.13 -1.95
C GLU A 17 -0.52 8.99 -0.71
N MET A 18 -1.28 7.90 -0.62
CA MET A 18 -2.22 7.65 0.48
C MET A 18 -1.54 7.46 1.85
N TRP A 19 -0.34 6.86 1.89
CA TRP A 19 0.48 6.74 3.10
C TRP A 19 1.49 7.87 3.29
N GLY A 20 1.45 8.95 2.48
CA GLY A 20 2.41 10.05 2.60
C GLY A 20 3.87 9.62 2.51
N LEU A 21 4.15 8.60 1.70
CA LEU A 21 5.50 8.08 1.45
C LEU A 21 6.08 8.72 0.19
N SER A 22 7.40 8.69 0.06
CA SER A 22 8.03 9.04 -1.21
C SER A 22 7.59 8.08 -2.33
N GLU A 23 7.49 8.58 -3.57
CA GLU A 23 6.96 7.84 -4.73
C GLU A 23 7.63 6.46 -4.94
N ASN A 24 8.91 6.34 -4.61
CA ASN A 24 9.68 5.12 -4.78
C ASN A 24 9.67 4.17 -3.58
N THR A 25 9.16 4.58 -2.42
CA THR A 25 9.24 3.77 -1.19
C THR A 25 8.54 2.42 -1.37
N VAL A 26 7.31 2.42 -1.90
CA VAL A 26 6.52 1.19 -2.07
C VAL A 26 7.21 0.25 -3.07
N THR A 27 7.68 0.78 -4.20
CA THR A 27 8.44 0.02 -5.20
C THR A 27 9.73 -0.56 -4.62
N GLN A 28 10.45 0.18 -3.77
CA GLN A 28 11.63 -0.33 -3.08
C GLN A 28 11.30 -1.46 -2.11
N TRP A 29 10.20 -1.39 -1.36
CA TRP A 29 9.77 -2.47 -0.48
C TRP A 29 9.44 -3.74 -1.27
N ILE A 30 8.78 -3.60 -2.42
CA ILE A 30 8.51 -4.71 -3.33
C ILE A 30 9.81 -5.33 -3.82
N ASN A 31 10.74 -4.53 -4.36
CA ASN A 31 12.02 -5.02 -4.89
C ASN A 31 12.90 -5.67 -3.82
N ARG A 32 12.75 -5.26 -2.55
CA ARG A 32 13.42 -5.85 -1.38
C ARG A 32 12.69 -7.07 -0.81
N GLY A 33 11.57 -7.48 -1.39
CA GLY A 33 10.80 -8.65 -0.95
C GLY A 33 10.16 -8.47 0.44
N ARG A 34 9.79 -7.24 0.84
CA ARG A 34 9.15 -7.00 2.15
C ARG A 34 7.69 -7.40 2.19
N PHE A 35 7.01 -7.34 1.03
CA PHE A 35 5.65 -7.81 0.89
C PHE A 35 5.63 -9.33 0.81
N GLU A 36 4.58 -9.94 1.38
CA GLU A 36 4.31 -11.35 1.20
C GLU A 36 3.91 -11.64 -0.26
N PRO A 37 4.07 -12.88 -0.76
CA PRO A 37 3.81 -13.21 -2.16
C PRO A 37 2.38 -12.89 -2.66
N TYR A 38 1.41 -12.81 -1.76
CA TYR A 38 0.01 -12.49 -2.08
C TYR A 38 -0.35 -11.01 -1.87
N GLU A 39 0.55 -10.22 -1.29
CA GLU A 39 0.29 -8.81 -0.98
C GLU A 39 0.76 -7.85 -2.08
N ALA A 40 1.70 -8.27 -2.93
CA ALA A 40 2.20 -7.46 -4.04
C ALA A 40 2.33 -8.27 -5.33
N ARG A 41 1.86 -7.70 -6.43
CA ARG A 41 1.96 -8.32 -7.76
C ARG A 41 2.16 -7.28 -8.85
N LYS A 42 2.99 -7.62 -9.84
CA LYS A 42 3.15 -6.81 -11.05
C LYS A 42 2.00 -7.06 -12.02
N SER A 43 1.30 -5.99 -12.42
CA SER A 43 0.24 -5.96 -13.43
C SER A 43 0.73 -5.13 -14.62
N ALA A 44 1.22 -5.80 -15.66
CA ALA A 44 1.93 -5.17 -16.77
C ALA A 44 3.06 -4.24 -16.30
N LYS A 45 2.90 -2.92 -16.46
CA LYS A 45 3.89 -1.90 -16.06
C LYS A 45 3.71 -1.40 -14.63
N VAL A 46 2.62 -1.75 -13.96
CA VAL A 46 2.24 -1.19 -12.65
C VAL A 46 2.39 -2.26 -11.57
N TRP A 47 2.88 -1.87 -10.40
CA TRP A 47 2.84 -2.71 -9.22
C TRP A 47 1.54 -2.47 -8.47
N LEU A 48 0.86 -3.54 -8.09
CA LEU A 48 -0.30 -3.52 -7.22
C LEU A 48 0.09 -4.03 -5.84
N VAL A 49 -0.41 -3.37 -4.80
CA VAL A 49 -0.25 -3.75 -3.40
C VAL A 49 -1.60 -3.80 -2.70
N THR A 50 -1.74 -4.71 -1.75
CA THR A 50 -2.94 -4.80 -0.90
C THR A 50 -2.92 -3.74 0.19
N HIS A 51 -4.11 -3.31 0.62
CA HIS A 51 -4.26 -2.47 1.80
C HIS A 51 -3.61 -3.10 3.04
N GLU A 52 -3.88 -4.38 3.30
CA GLU A 52 -3.35 -5.11 4.46
C GLU A 52 -1.81 -5.14 4.47
N GLY A 53 -1.19 -5.44 3.32
CA GLY A 53 0.27 -5.40 3.20
C GLY A 53 0.86 -4.01 3.45
N MET A 54 0.16 -2.95 3.00
CA MET A 54 0.56 -1.58 3.29
C MET A 54 0.47 -1.25 4.78
N VAL A 55 -0.63 -1.58 5.45
CA VAL A 55 -0.79 -1.38 6.90
C VAL A 55 0.30 -2.14 7.68
N ARG A 56 0.59 -3.39 7.30
CA ARG A 56 1.62 -4.22 7.93
C ARG A 56 3.02 -3.63 7.79
N LEU A 57 3.39 -3.15 6.59
CA LEU A 57 4.73 -2.61 6.34
C LEU A 57 4.92 -1.16 6.80
N ALA A 58 3.88 -0.34 6.69
CA ALA A 58 3.89 1.05 7.17
C ALA A 58 3.68 1.14 8.69
N GLY A 59 3.07 0.14 9.30
CA GLY A 59 2.76 0.09 10.73
C GLY A 59 1.62 1.03 11.16
N ARG A 60 0.81 1.53 10.20
CA ARG A 60 -0.30 2.45 10.44
C ARG A 60 -1.34 2.41 9.31
N GLU A 61 -2.56 2.87 9.61
CA GLU A 61 -3.57 3.12 8.60
C GLU A 61 -3.20 4.38 7.78
N PRO A 62 -3.67 4.49 6.53
CA PRO A 62 -3.47 5.70 5.76
C PRO A 62 -4.24 6.85 6.41
N GLY A 63 -3.62 8.05 6.45
CA GLY A 63 -4.23 9.21 7.08
C GLY A 63 -4.10 9.31 8.61
N ASP A 64 -3.61 8.29 9.33
CA ASP A 64 -3.37 8.37 10.80
C ASP A 64 -2.40 9.50 11.22
N ASN A 65 -1.67 10.10 10.27
CA ASN A 65 -0.77 11.24 10.48
C ASN A 65 -1.36 12.59 10.01
N ALA A 66 -2.66 12.69 9.73
CA ALA A 66 -3.29 13.93 9.24
C ALA A 66 -3.94 14.80 10.35
N GLU A 67 -3.77 14.45 11.62
CA GLU A 67 -4.14 15.29 12.77
C GLU A 67 -2.87 15.63 13.57
N GLY A 68 -2.11 16.62 13.10
CA GLY A 68 -0.88 17.05 13.78
C GLY A 68 -0.17 18.25 13.17
N ASP A 69 -0.88 19.09 12.39
CA ASP A 69 -0.42 20.42 11.98
C ASP A 69 -1.12 21.50 12.83
#